data_AF-A0A2N0B2X9-F1
#
_entry.id   AF-A0A2N0B2X9-F1
#
_cell.length_a   1.000
_cell.length_b   1.000
_cell.length_c   1.000
_cell.angle_alpha   90.00
_cell.angle_beta   90.00
_cell.angle_gamma   90.00
#
_symmetry.space_group_name_H-M   'P 1'
#
loop_
_entity.id
_entity.type
_entity.pdbx_description
1 polymer ?
#
loop_
_entity_poly.entity_id
_entity_poly.type
_entity_poly.pdbx_seq_one_letter_code
_entity_poly.pdbx_strand_id
1 'polypeptide(L)'
;MDHRVGKDLTSFGRGIFILIPVLICVSTGCLGNRSANPLFGFIGSLFDQSPSFGPHFVSGQVVGLGGPGLVLKIENSENADFETLPVSSNGDFRFLNSLPQNSRYTVTVTSNPISQVCSVRNATGLIAAFDIDSVLIVCSSLSYFVKIQVNGLFGGGVGLVVKNNGTNPITINSCATPSCSHTFSVPVANGGNYDVTVDVPLGGPPSQICSPSGSNSGLISGSDVTVNIVCSRISYAVSVNVKELTGDGLVVRNNGEDRLVSKPTWVPPAPVPAVVDTFTILVADGGSYNISIPQQPSRPGLNQTCSVEAPSSAIGFVWGA
;
A
#
# COMPACT_ATOMS: atom_id res chain seq x y z
N MET A 1 44.80 51.12 28.22
CA MET A 1 43.55 50.38 28.49
C MET A 1 42.48 51.00 27.64
N ASP A 2 42.36 50.45 26.44
CA ASP A 2 41.43 50.83 25.39
C ASP A 2 40.01 50.47 25.77
N HIS A 3 39.08 51.42 25.66
CA HIS A 3 37.70 51.11 25.32
C HIS A 3 36.94 52.31 24.75
N ARG A 4 36.46 52.08 23.53
CA ARG A 4 35.15 52.44 22.93
C ARG A 4 35.03 53.66 22.00
N VAL A 5 34.91 53.26 20.72
CA VAL A 5 33.87 53.58 19.73
C VAL A 5 33.82 55.01 19.18
N GLY A 6 34.42 55.18 18.00
CA GLY A 6 34.18 56.27 17.07
C GLY A 6 33.39 55.79 15.85
N LYS A 7 32.26 56.47 15.64
CA LYS A 7 31.33 56.40 14.51
C LYS A 7 31.74 57.39 13.40
N ASP A 8 31.14 57.16 12.23
CA ASP A 8 30.74 58.10 11.18
C ASP A 8 31.78 58.70 10.21
N LEU A 9 31.73 58.14 9.00
CA LEU A 9 31.23 58.77 7.78
C LEU A 9 31.56 60.26 7.58
N THR A 10 32.51 60.52 6.69
CA THR A 10 32.63 61.79 5.98
C THR A 10 32.92 61.53 4.51
N SER A 11 32.18 62.19 3.61
CA SER A 11 32.79 63.07 2.61
C SER A 11 31.79 63.55 1.54
N PHE A 12 31.54 64.87 1.56
CA PHE A 12 31.35 65.82 0.44
C PHE A 12 30.29 65.54 -0.65
N GLY A 13 29.38 66.44 -1.04
CA GLY A 13 29.21 67.87 -0.74
C GLY A 13 28.84 68.66 -2.01
N ARG A 14 27.61 69.23 -2.04
CA ARG A 14 27.11 70.44 -2.77
C ARG A 14 27.18 70.45 -4.32
N GLY A 15 26.22 70.94 -5.11
CA GLY A 15 24.94 71.67 -5.02
C GLY A 15 24.52 71.99 -6.49
N ILE A 16 23.26 72.07 -6.90
CA ILE A 16 22.38 73.26 -6.87
C ILE A 16 21.05 72.91 -7.57
N PHE A 17 19.94 73.45 -7.05
CA PHE A 17 18.55 73.37 -7.52
C PHE A 17 18.29 74.19 -8.81
N ILE A 18 17.22 73.89 -9.58
CA ILE A 18 16.14 74.84 -10.00
C ILE A 18 15.10 74.18 -10.96
N LEU A 19 13.86 74.12 -10.44
CA LEU A 19 12.49 74.24 -11.00
C LEU A 19 12.04 73.65 -12.38
N ILE A 20 11.17 72.63 -12.27
CA ILE A 20 9.84 72.30 -12.88
C ILE A 20 9.26 73.26 -13.97
N PRO A 21 8.52 72.76 -14.99
CA PRO A 21 7.06 72.63 -14.83
C PRO A 21 6.46 71.30 -15.32
N VAL A 22 5.58 70.75 -14.47
CA VAL A 22 4.56 69.75 -14.81
C VAL A 22 3.44 70.49 -15.52
N LEU A 23 3.02 69.98 -16.68
CA LEU A 23 1.83 70.45 -17.38
C LEU A 23 0.94 69.24 -17.69
N ILE A 24 -0.20 69.17 -17.01
CA ILE A 24 -1.32 68.29 -17.33
C ILE A 24 -2.59 69.16 -17.31
N CYS A 25 -3.31 69.23 -18.43
CA CYS A 25 -4.74 68.91 -18.49
C CYS A 25 -5.29 68.92 -19.93
N VAL A 26 -6.50 68.39 -20.07
CA VAL A 26 -6.99 67.54 -21.16
C VAL A 26 -8.02 68.25 -22.07
N SER A 27 -8.23 67.64 -23.25
CA SER A 27 -9.46 67.59 -24.08
C SER A 27 -9.86 68.78 -24.94
N THR A 28 -9.91 68.59 -26.26
CA THR A 28 -11.13 68.33 -27.08
C THR A 28 -10.71 68.35 -28.57
N GLY A 29 -11.32 67.48 -29.38
CA GLY A 29 -10.87 67.22 -30.75
C GLY A 29 -11.13 68.36 -31.74
N CYS A 30 -10.46 68.28 -32.89
CA CYS A 30 -11.02 68.63 -34.19
C CYS A 30 -10.23 67.93 -35.30
N LEU A 31 -10.97 67.32 -36.22
CA LEU A 31 -10.51 66.82 -37.52
C LEU A 31 -9.89 67.94 -38.35
N GLY A 32 -8.84 67.66 -39.13
CA GLY A 32 -8.24 68.70 -39.98
C GLY A 32 -7.11 68.25 -40.89
N ASN A 33 -7.46 67.41 -41.86
CA ASN A 33 -6.93 67.35 -43.23
C ASN A 33 -5.40 67.27 -43.48
N ARG A 34 -4.98 66.15 -44.09
CA ARG A 34 -3.66 66.00 -44.71
C ARG A 34 -3.54 66.95 -45.90
N SER A 35 -2.75 68.01 -45.77
CA SER A 35 -2.19 68.69 -46.94
C SER A 35 -0.98 67.90 -47.41
N ALA A 36 -1.12 67.29 -48.59
CA ALA A 36 -0.05 66.65 -49.32
C ALA A 36 1.05 67.67 -49.63
N ASN A 37 2.26 67.43 -49.13
CA ASN A 37 3.46 68.13 -49.57
C ASN A 37 4.42 67.07 -50.17
N PRO A 38 4.60 67.00 -51.50
CA PRO A 38 5.24 65.87 -52.16
C PRO A 38 6.76 66.10 -52.37
N LEU A 39 7.49 66.57 -51.35
CA LEU A 39 8.90 66.96 -51.51
C LEU A 39 9.88 66.43 -50.45
N PHE A 40 9.46 65.50 -49.59
CA PHE A 40 10.38 64.72 -48.75
C PHE A 40 10.15 63.23 -48.94
N GLY A 41 10.45 62.76 -50.16
CA GLY A 41 10.73 61.35 -50.41
C GLY A 41 12.19 61.04 -50.07
N PHE A 42 12.44 59.81 -49.59
CA PHE A 42 13.75 59.14 -49.54
C PHE A 42 14.59 59.13 -48.25
N ILE A 43 14.02 59.09 -47.03
CA ILE A 43 14.74 58.50 -45.89
C ILE A 43 13.85 57.72 -44.88
N GLY A 44 12.76 57.11 -45.34
CA GLY A 44 11.79 56.43 -44.47
C GLY A 44 11.64 54.91 -44.65
N SER A 45 12.44 54.25 -45.49
CA SER A 45 12.16 52.86 -45.93
C SER A 45 13.28 51.86 -45.64
N LEU A 46 14.06 52.05 -44.57
CA LEU A 46 15.09 51.07 -44.14
C LEU A 46 14.90 50.49 -42.73
N PHE A 47 13.78 50.75 -42.06
CA PHE A 47 13.49 50.15 -40.74
C PHE A 47 12.02 49.73 -40.56
N ASP A 48 11.43 49.09 -41.58
CA ASP A 48 10.20 48.31 -41.36
C ASP A 48 10.34 46.85 -41.81
N GLN A 49 11.53 46.29 -41.60
CA GLN A 49 11.60 44.87 -41.26
C GLN A 49 11.58 44.79 -39.73
N SER A 50 10.39 44.93 -39.15
CA SER A 50 10.12 44.21 -37.92
C SER A 50 10.42 42.73 -38.22
N PRO A 51 11.35 42.07 -37.49
CA PRO A 51 11.53 40.63 -37.65
C PRO A 51 10.16 40.00 -37.45
N SER A 52 9.67 39.20 -38.40
CA SER A 52 8.44 38.45 -38.16
C SER A 52 8.78 37.40 -37.10
N PHE A 53 8.55 37.74 -35.84
CA PHE A 53 8.43 36.79 -34.75
C PHE A 53 7.15 36.01 -35.02
N GLY A 54 7.23 35.01 -35.91
CA GLY A 54 6.09 34.18 -36.25
C GLY A 54 5.50 33.56 -34.98
N PRO A 55 4.17 33.35 -34.92
CA PRO A 55 3.59 32.59 -33.83
C PRO A 55 4.12 31.15 -33.91
N HIS A 56 4.94 30.75 -32.93
CA HIS A 56 5.46 29.40 -32.84
C HIS A 56 4.73 28.61 -31.77
N PHE A 57 4.31 27.39 -32.08
CA PHE A 57 3.60 26.52 -31.17
C PHE A 57 4.51 25.45 -30.57
N VAL A 58 4.14 24.99 -29.38
CA VAL A 58 4.76 23.84 -28.74
C VAL A 58 3.75 22.71 -28.71
N SER A 59 4.18 21.55 -29.19
CA SER A 59 3.41 20.35 -29.40
C SER A 59 4.28 19.11 -29.16
N GLY A 60 3.65 17.96 -29.16
CA GLY A 60 4.31 16.73 -28.82
C GLY A 60 3.37 15.53 -28.78
N GLN A 61 3.86 14.44 -28.20
CA GLN A 61 3.12 13.19 -28.08
C GLN A 61 2.99 12.75 -26.62
N VAL A 62 1.83 12.21 -26.27
CA VAL A 62 1.59 11.51 -24.99
C VAL A 62 1.48 10.01 -25.25
N VAL A 63 2.24 9.23 -24.49
CA VAL A 63 2.22 7.77 -24.52
C VAL A 63 2.07 7.19 -23.12
N GLY A 64 1.40 6.04 -23.01
CA GLY A 64 1.21 5.32 -21.75
C GLY A 64 0.14 5.89 -20.82
N LEU A 65 -0.64 6.89 -21.24
CA LEU A 65 -1.77 7.44 -20.48
C LEU A 65 -2.91 6.43 -20.44
N GLY A 66 -3.29 5.99 -19.24
CA GLY A 66 -4.29 4.95 -18.98
C GLY A 66 -5.55 5.45 -18.28
N GLY A 67 -5.62 6.74 -17.92
CA GLY A 67 -6.78 7.33 -17.24
C GLY A 67 -6.78 8.86 -17.29
N PRO A 68 -7.89 9.49 -16.86
CA PRO A 68 -8.02 10.94 -16.85
C PRO A 68 -7.16 11.60 -15.76
N GLY A 69 -7.00 12.92 -15.86
CA GLY A 69 -6.35 13.74 -14.83
C GLY A 69 -4.96 14.25 -15.18
N LEU A 70 -4.40 13.89 -16.35
CA LEU A 70 -3.17 14.50 -16.82
C LEU A 70 -3.42 15.97 -17.19
N VAL A 71 -2.67 16.88 -16.58
CA VAL A 71 -2.65 18.30 -16.93
C VAL A 71 -1.20 18.72 -17.17
N LEU A 72 -0.96 19.27 -18.35
CA LEU A 72 0.32 19.87 -18.72
C LEU A 72 0.26 21.37 -18.49
N LYS A 73 1.41 21.97 -18.19
CA LYS A 73 1.59 23.41 -18.16
C LYS A 73 2.80 23.78 -18.98
N ILE A 74 2.69 24.87 -19.74
CA ILE A 74 3.82 25.51 -20.39
C ILE A 74 4.08 26.85 -19.73
N GLU A 75 5.36 27.15 -19.57
CA GLU A 75 5.90 28.39 -19.00
C GLU A 75 6.85 29.02 -20.01
N ASN A 76 7.00 30.34 -19.96
CA ASN A 76 8.03 31.04 -20.71
C ASN A 76 8.89 31.92 -19.77
N SER A 77 9.87 32.63 -20.32
CA SER A 77 10.80 33.47 -19.53
C SER A 77 10.11 34.57 -18.72
N GLU A 78 8.89 34.99 -19.08
CA GLU A 78 8.18 36.14 -18.52
C GLU A 78 6.94 35.74 -17.70
N ASN A 79 6.38 34.55 -17.95
CA ASN A 79 5.16 34.05 -17.34
C ASN A 79 5.28 32.55 -17.00
N ALA A 80 5.27 32.25 -15.71
CA ALA A 80 5.34 30.90 -15.15
C ALA A 80 4.02 30.11 -15.28
N ASP A 81 2.91 30.75 -15.63
CA ASP A 81 1.60 30.12 -15.84
C ASP A 81 1.02 30.55 -17.19
N PHE A 82 1.81 30.33 -18.25
CA PHE A 82 1.49 30.80 -19.59
C PHE A 82 0.26 30.10 -20.18
N GLU A 83 0.20 28.77 -20.10
CA GLU A 83 -0.97 27.99 -20.51
C GLU A 83 -1.01 26.65 -19.77
N THR A 84 -2.21 26.16 -19.48
CA THR A 84 -2.43 24.78 -19.01
C THR A 84 -3.28 24.02 -20.03
N LEU A 85 -2.97 22.74 -20.22
CA LEU A 85 -3.61 21.88 -21.20
C LEU A 85 -4.01 20.55 -20.53
N PRO A 86 -5.31 20.29 -20.31
CA PRO A 86 -5.77 18.98 -19.89
C PRO A 86 -5.66 17.98 -21.06
N VAL A 87 -5.10 16.80 -20.79
CA VAL A 87 -4.93 15.74 -21.79
C VAL A 87 -5.71 14.51 -21.35
N SER A 88 -6.58 14.00 -22.23
CA SER A 88 -7.51 12.90 -21.91
C SER A 88 -7.19 11.58 -22.60
N SER A 89 -6.27 11.55 -23.56
CA SER A 89 -5.91 10.35 -24.32
C SER A 89 -4.47 10.38 -24.82
N ASN A 90 -3.95 9.22 -25.21
CA ASN A 90 -2.66 9.11 -25.89
C ASN A 90 -2.73 9.72 -27.30
N GLY A 91 -1.58 10.12 -27.82
CA GLY A 91 -1.45 10.74 -29.14
C GLY A 91 -0.92 12.15 -29.06
N ASP A 92 -1.13 12.89 -30.14
CA ASP A 92 -0.54 14.22 -30.29
C ASP A 92 -1.29 15.26 -29.45
N PHE A 93 -0.54 16.17 -28.84
CA PHE A 93 -1.06 17.33 -28.13
C PHE A 93 -0.37 18.61 -28.64
N ARG A 94 -1.05 19.75 -28.49
CA ARG A 94 -0.50 21.06 -28.86
C ARG A 94 -1.06 22.13 -27.91
N PHE A 95 -0.18 22.97 -27.38
CA PHE A 95 -0.57 24.19 -26.67
C PHE A 95 -1.17 25.18 -27.68
N LEU A 96 -2.26 25.83 -27.29
CA LEU A 96 -3.06 26.69 -28.15
C LEU A 96 -2.47 28.09 -28.30
N ASN A 97 -1.70 28.55 -27.30
CA ASN A 97 -1.05 29.85 -27.32
C ASN A 97 0.33 29.76 -27.98
N SER A 98 0.57 30.64 -28.94
CA SER A 98 1.87 30.77 -29.59
C SER A 98 2.85 31.56 -28.72
N LEU A 99 4.12 31.17 -28.75
CA LEU A 99 5.22 31.88 -28.14
C LEU A 99 6.06 32.61 -29.22
N PRO A 100 6.60 33.80 -28.92
CA PRO A 100 7.44 34.52 -29.86
C PRO A 100 8.81 33.86 -30.03
N GLN A 101 9.45 34.13 -31.17
CA GLN A 101 10.82 33.71 -31.44
C GLN A 101 11.77 34.16 -30.32
N ASN A 102 12.77 33.34 -30.03
CA ASN A 102 13.75 33.48 -28.93
C ASN A 102 13.15 33.36 -27.52
N SER A 103 11.88 32.99 -27.38
CA SER A 103 11.33 32.59 -26.08
C SER A 103 11.88 31.24 -25.65
N ARG A 104 12.18 31.10 -24.36
CA ARG A 104 12.35 29.78 -23.77
C ARG A 104 10.97 29.23 -23.42
N TYR A 105 10.81 27.93 -23.57
CA TYR A 105 9.65 27.20 -23.05
C TYR A 105 10.10 26.21 -21.99
N THR A 106 9.21 25.95 -21.03
CA THR A 106 9.30 24.86 -20.07
C THR A 106 7.94 24.17 -19.97
N VAL A 107 7.87 22.88 -20.27
CA VAL A 107 6.68 22.03 -20.14
C VAL A 107 6.80 21.22 -18.86
N THR A 108 5.78 21.28 -18.01
CA THR A 108 5.68 20.54 -16.76
C THR A 108 4.38 19.75 -16.71
N VAL A 109 4.37 18.67 -15.92
CA VAL A 109 3.15 17.98 -15.52
C VAL A 109 2.69 18.61 -14.21
N THR A 110 1.54 19.27 -14.21
CA THR A 110 0.96 19.90 -13.01
C THR A 110 -0.03 19.00 -12.29
N SER A 111 -0.61 18.02 -12.99
CA SER A 111 -1.46 17.00 -12.39
C SER A 111 -1.21 15.66 -13.07
N ASN A 112 -0.99 14.62 -12.27
CA ASN A 112 -0.86 13.25 -12.75
C ASN A 112 -2.22 12.52 -12.65
N PRO A 113 -2.49 11.54 -13.54
CA PRO A 113 -3.60 10.62 -13.35
C PRO A 113 -3.52 9.89 -12.00
N ILE A 114 -4.66 9.55 -11.39
CA ILE A 114 -4.71 8.91 -10.06
C ILE A 114 -3.88 7.60 -9.99
N SER A 115 -3.80 6.84 -11.08
CA SER A 115 -3.12 5.55 -11.14
C SER A 115 -1.75 5.58 -11.81
N GLN A 116 -1.23 6.75 -12.18
CA GLN A 116 -0.02 6.86 -13.00
C GLN A 116 0.88 8.01 -12.58
N VAL A 117 2.14 7.95 -13.01
CA VAL A 117 3.07 9.08 -12.99
C VAL A 117 3.56 9.34 -14.40
N CYS A 118 3.53 10.60 -14.81
CA CYS A 118 3.97 11.05 -16.12
C CYS A 118 5.26 11.87 -16.00
N SER A 119 6.16 11.68 -16.96
CA SER A 119 7.42 12.40 -17.09
C SER A 119 7.48 13.10 -18.44
N VAL A 120 8.16 14.25 -18.48
CA VAL A 120 8.33 15.06 -19.69
C VAL A 120 9.75 14.91 -20.21
N ARG A 121 9.90 14.54 -21.48
CA ARG A 121 11.16 14.59 -22.24
C ARG A 121 11.12 15.78 -23.18
N ASN A 122 12.29 16.38 -23.40
CA ASN A 122 12.44 17.66 -24.13
C ASN A 122 11.55 18.76 -23.54
N ALA A 123 11.45 18.76 -22.20
CA ALA A 123 10.61 19.66 -21.43
C ALA A 123 10.98 21.14 -21.63
N THR A 124 12.24 21.43 -21.91
CA THR A 124 12.72 22.80 -22.08
C THR A 124 13.40 22.99 -23.43
N GLY A 125 13.36 24.22 -23.93
CA GLY A 125 14.06 24.57 -25.16
C GLY A 125 13.93 26.06 -25.50
N LEU A 126 14.59 26.45 -26.58
CA LEU A 126 14.52 27.78 -27.17
C LEU A 126 13.74 27.71 -28.48
N ILE A 127 12.78 28.59 -28.67
CA ILE A 127 12.05 28.72 -29.93
C ILE A 127 12.92 29.51 -30.90
N ALA A 128 13.62 28.80 -31.79
CA ALA A 128 14.57 29.43 -32.70
C ALA A 128 13.89 30.17 -33.86
N ALA A 129 13.04 29.50 -34.65
CA ALA A 129 12.25 30.09 -35.75
C ALA A 129 11.18 29.12 -36.30
N PHE A 130 10.84 28.07 -35.56
CA PHE A 130 9.92 27.01 -36.00
C PHE A 130 9.18 26.42 -34.80
N ASP A 131 8.06 25.75 -35.08
CA ASP A 131 7.25 25.06 -34.09
C ASP A 131 8.03 23.91 -33.44
N ILE A 132 7.82 23.69 -32.15
CA ILE A 132 8.39 22.58 -31.42
C ILE A 132 7.36 21.45 -31.41
N ASP A 133 7.73 20.27 -31.88
CA ASP A 133 6.89 19.05 -31.92
C ASP A 133 7.53 17.86 -31.19
N SER A 134 8.71 18.08 -30.59
CA SER A 134 9.55 17.03 -30.01
C SER A 134 9.28 16.75 -28.53
N VAL A 135 8.29 17.40 -27.91
CA VAL A 135 7.95 17.17 -26.50
C VAL A 135 7.32 15.79 -26.37
N LEU A 136 7.83 14.97 -25.47
CA LEU A 136 7.31 13.61 -25.27
C LEU A 136 6.90 13.43 -23.81
N ILE A 137 5.63 13.14 -23.58
CA ILE A 137 5.08 12.80 -22.27
C ILE A 137 4.97 11.28 -22.17
N VAL A 138 5.65 10.70 -21.19
CA VAL A 138 5.61 9.26 -20.93
C VAL A 138 4.97 9.01 -19.58
N CYS A 139 3.80 8.38 -19.58
CA CYS A 139 3.08 7.97 -18.39
C CYS A 139 3.32 6.48 -18.09
N SER A 140 3.47 6.18 -16.80
CA SER A 140 3.68 4.84 -16.28
C SER A 140 2.75 4.56 -15.12
N SER A 141 2.16 3.37 -15.08
CA SER A 141 1.25 2.99 -14.01
C SER A 141 1.99 2.79 -12.69
N LEU A 142 1.41 3.29 -11.62
CA LEU A 142 1.87 2.99 -10.27
C LEU A 142 1.44 1.57 -9.91
N SER A 143 2.28 0.86 -9.16
CA SER A 143 1.99 -0.48 -8.66
C SER A 143 2.43 -0.61 -7.21
N TYR A 144 1.64 -1.34 -6.42
CA TYR A 144 1.87 -1.52 -5.00
C TYR A 144 1.87 -3.01 -4.65
N PHE A 145 2.53 -3.36 -3.55
CA PHE A 145 2.64 -4.74 -3.12
C PHE A 145 1.47 -5.14 -2.22
N VAL A 146 1.02 -6.37 -2.40
CA VAL A 146 0.17 -7.06 -1.44
C VAL A 146 1.09 -7.87 -0.51
N LYS A 147 0.88 -7.68 0.78
CA LYS A 147 1.61 -8.33 1.86
C LYS A 147 0.67 -9.21 2.65
N ILE A 148 1.23 -10.22 3.29
CA ILE A 148 0.51 -11.06 4.24
C ILE A 148 1.24 -11.08 5.57
N GLN A 149 0.47 -11.06 6.65
CA GLN A 149 0.95 -11.26 8.01
C GLN A 149 0.32 -12.54 8.55
N VAL A 150 1.13 -13.58 8.74
CA VAL A 150 0.69 -14.88 9.24
C VAL A 150 0.95 -14.95 10.73
N ASN A 151 -0.08 -15.34 11.50
CA ASN A 151 -0.03 -15.48 12.95
C ASN A 151 -0.46 -16.88 13.36
N GLY A 152 0.22 -17.46 14.35
CA GLY A 152 -0.20 -18.75 14.93
C GLY A 152 0.11 -19.98 14.08
N LEU A 153 0.88 -19.85 13.00
CA LEU A 153 1.35 -20.99 12.20
C LEU A 153 2.29 -21.85 13.05
N PHE A 154 1.92 -23.11 13.29
CA PHE A 154 2.67 -24.05 14.11
C PHE A 154 3.17 -25.23 13.29
N GLY A 155 4.34 -25.77 13.67
CA GLY A 155 4.98 -26.90 12.97
C GLY A 155 5.73 -26.46 11.72
N GLY A 156 6.93 -27.00 11.52
CA GLY A 156 7.67 -26.86 10.26
C GLY A 156 7.21 -27.94 9.27
N GLY A 157 7.11 -27.60 7.98
CA GLY A 157 6.80 -28.57 6.90
C GLY A 157 5.35 -28.57 6.44
N VAL A 158 4.53 -27.70 7.00
CA VAL A 158 3.10 -27.57 6.69
C VAL A 158 2.93 -26.65 5.48
N GLY A 159 3.73 -26.75 4.41
CA GLY A 159 3.89 -25.76 3.32
C GLY A 159 2.64 -24.91 2.95
N LEU A 160 2.37 -23.86 3.73
CA LEU A 160 1.14 -23.07 3.64
C LEU A 160 1.21 -22.27 2.34
N VAL A 161 0.28 -22.53 1.44
CA VAL A 161 0.21 -21.82 0.18
C VAL A 161 -0.85 -20.74 0.28
N VAL A 162 -0.41 -19.50 0.09
CA VAL A 162 -1.29 -18.34 -0.01
C VAL A 162 -1.13 -17.75 -1.40
N LYS A 163 -2.24 -17.43 -2.06
CA LYS A 163 -2.27 -16.87 -3.41
C LYS A 163 -2.89 -15.48 -3.37
N ASN A 164 -2.50 -14.64 -4.32
CA ASN A 164 -3.17 -13.38 -4.61
C ASN A 164 -3.79 -13.46 -6.00
N ASN A 165 -5.10 -13.17 -6.11
CA ASN A 165 -5.86 -13.25 -7.35
C ASN A 165 -5.74 -14.63 -8.05
N GLY A 166 -5.71 -15.70 -7.26
CA GLY A 166 -5.55 -17.08 -7.76
C GLY A 166 -4.18 -17.40 -8.39
N THR A 167 -3.24 -16.46 -8.38
CA THR A 167 -1.89 -16.59 -8.97
C THR A 167 -0.81 -16.22 -7.94
N ASN A 168 0.47 -16.21 -8.35
CA ASN A 168 1.61 -15.76 -7.55
C ASN A 168 1.63 -16.37 -6.12
N PRO A 169 1.78 -17.70 -5.98
CA PRO A 169 1.73 -18.35 -4.68
C PRO A 169 2.96 -18.00 -3.83
N ILE A 170 2.73 -17.78 -2.54
CA ILE A 170 3.77 -17.81 -1.50
C ILE A 170 3.61 -19.14 -0.77
N THR A 171 4.70 -19.90 -0.65
CA THR A 171 4.76 -21.11 0.19
C THR A 171 5.50 -20.79 1.48
N ILE A 172 4.85 -21.02 2.63
CA ILE A 172 5.37 -20.71 3.96
C ILE A 172 5.57 -22.02 4.71
N ASN A 173 6.84 -22.40 4.93
CA ASN A 173 7.17 -23.68 5.56
C ASN A 173 7.26 -23.60 7.09
N SER A 174 7.45 -22.40 7.64
CA SER A 174 7.51 -22.11 9.08
C SER A 174 7.49 -20.60 9.31
N CYS A 175 6.90 -20.14 10.42
CA CYS A 175 7.14 -18.80 10.95
C CYS A 175 8.07 -18.87 12.17
N ALA A 176 8.95 -17.90 12.34
CA ALA A 176 9.57 -17.68 13.65
C ALA A 176 8.46 -17.26 14.63
N THR A 177 8.26 -18.01 15.71
CA THR A 177 7.14 -17.79 16.64
C THR A 177 7.16 -16.36 17.22
N PRO A 178 6.03 -15.62 17.25
CA PRO A 178 4.65 -16.07 16.97
C PRO A 178 4.10 -15.73 15.58
N SER A 179 4.84 -15.02 14.72
CA SER A 179 4.32 -14.51 13.45
C SER A 179 5.40 -14.28 12.41
N CYS A 180 5.02 -14.29 11.14
CA CYS A 180 5.91 -13.93 10.03
C CYS A 180 5.17 -13.14 8.95
N SER A 181 5.90 -12.29 8.25
CA SER A 181 5.38 -11.48 7.16
C SER A 181 5.99 -11.90 5.83
N HIS A 182 5.18 -11.88 4.78
CA HIS A 182 5.62 -12.15 3.42
C HIS A 182 5.01 -11.13 2.46
N THR A 183 5.68 -10.92 1.33
CA THR A 183 5.23 -10.01 0.27
C THR A 183 5.10 -10.80 -1.02
N PHE A 184 3.99 -10.64 -1.71
CA PHE A 184 3.78 -11.22 -3.03
C PHE A 184 4.78 -10.61 -4.03
N SER A 185 5.44 -11.45 -4.84
CA SER A 185 6.53 -10.99 -5.71
C SER A 185 6.08 -10.08 -6.86
N VAL A 186 4.88 -10.30 -7.37
CA VAL A 186 4.24 -9.49 -8.42
C VAL A 186 3.42 -8.38 -7.77
N PRO A 187 3.76 -7.09 -7.97
CA PRO A 187 2.95 -5.97 -7.50
C PRO A 187 1.66 -5.85 -8.33
N VAL A 188 0.63 -5.24 -7.74
CA VAL A 188 -0.67 -5.00 -8.37
C VAL A 188 -0.74 -3.52 -8.75
N ALA A 189 -1.19 -3.23 -9.98
CA ALA A 189 -1.37 -1.86 -10.44
C ALA A 189 -2.35 -1.07 -9.55
N ASN A 190 -2.15 0.24 -9.40
CA ASN A 190 -3.07 1.10 -8.67
C ASN A 190 -4.46 1.07 -9.32
N GLY A 191 -5.51 0.91 -8.51
CA GLY A 191 -6.88 0.64 -8.97
C GLY A 191 -7.13 -0.81 -9.42
N GLY A 192 -6.12 -1.68 -9.41
CA GLY A 192 -6.27 -3.11 -9.65
C GLY A 192 -6.81 -3.85 -8.44
N ASN A 193 -7.48 -4.98 -8.68
CA ASN A 193 -8.02 -5.83 -7.63
C ASN A 193 -6.93 -6.70 -6.98
N TYR A 194 -7.09 -6.96 -5.69
CA TYR A 194 -6.41 -8.05 -4.99
C TYR A 194 -7.45 -8.95 -4.31
N ASP A 195 -7.11 -10.23 -4.17
CA ASP A 195 -7.90 -11.24 -3.48
C ASP A 195 -6.97 -12.30 -2.93
N VAL A 196 -6.72 -12.23 -1.62
CA VAL A 196 -5.82 -13.14 -0.93
C VAL A 196 -6.61 -14.35 -0.47
N THR A 197 -6.22 -15.51 -1.00
CA THR A 197 -6.81 -16.81 -0.71
C THR A 197 -5.78 -17.74 -0.11
N VAL A 198 -6.21 -18.55 0.85
CA VAL A 198 -5.43 -19.66 1.39
C VAL A 198 -5.78 -20.89 0.57
N ASP A 199 -4.81 -21.46 -0.11
CA ASP A 199 -5.00 -22.61 -0.98
C ASP A 199 -4.94 -23.90 -0.15
N VAL A 200 -6.11 -24.28 0.37
CA VAL A 200 -6.46 -25.48 1.17
C VAL A 200 -5.68 -25.65 2.49
N PRO A 201 -6.38 -25.89 3.63
CA PRO A 201 -5.73 -26.08 4.92
C PRO A 201 -4.98 -27.42 4.97
N LEU A 202 -3.83 -27.38 5.62
CA LEU A 202 -2.82 -28.39 5.51
C LEU A 202 -3.12 -29.57 6.41
N GLY A 203 -3.28 -30.75 5.80
CA GLY A 203 -3.27 -32.05 6.45
C GLY A 203 -1.86 -32.55 6.77
N GLY A 204 -1.01 -31.70 7.36
CA GLY A 204 0.31 -32.07 7.87
C GLY A 204 0.34 -31.99 9.41
N PRO A 205 1.15 -32.80 10.11
CA PRO A 205 1.22 -32.73 11.57
C PRO A 205 1.94 -31.47 12.07
N PRO A 206 1.35 -30.63 12.93
CA PRO A 206 -0.01 -30.76 13.47
C PRO A 206 -1.10 -30.18 12.56
N SER A 207 -2.26 -30.83 12.57
CA SER A 207 -3.46 -30.40 11.87
C SER A 207 -3.86 -28.99 12.33
N GLN A 208 -3.86 -28.05 11.40
CA GLN A 208 -4.21 -26.66 11.66
C GLN A 208 -4.98 -26.05 10.48
N ILE A 209 -5.83 -25.09 10.80
CA ILE A 209 -6.62 -24.35 9.83
C ILE A 209 -6.07 -22.93 9.81
N CYS A 210 -5.76 -22.44 8.61
CA CYS A 210 -5.36 -21.07 8.36
C CYS A 210 -6.41 -20.39 7.50
N SER A 211 -6.85 -19.19 7.89
CA SER A 211 -7.77 -18.39 7.09
C SER A 211 -7.41 -16.90 7.16
N PRO A 212 -7.72 -16.11 6.13
CA PRO A 212 -7.66 -14.67 6.24
C PRO A 212 -8.55 -14.17 7.39
N SER A 213 -8.12 -13.13 8.09
CA SER A 213 -8.89 -12.44 9.12
C SER A 213 -9.14 -11.00 8.69
N GLY A 214 -10.40 -10.56 8.69
CA GLY A 214 -10.80 -9.26 8.18
C GLY A 214 -10.89 -9.23 6.65
N SER A 215 -10.72 -8.05 6.04
CA SER A 215 -10.79 -7.88 4.59
C SER A 215 -9.57 -8.51 3.90
N ASN A 216 -9.82 -9.48 3.03
CA ASN A 216 -8.80 -10.18 2.24
C ASN A 216 -8.83 -9.85 0.74
N SER A 217 -9.82 -9.06 0.30
CA SER A 217 -9.97 -8.64 -1.09
C SER A 217 -10.33 -7.15 -1.19
N GLY A 218 -9.97 -6.50 -2.30
CA GLY A 218 -10.31 -5.10 -2.55
C GLY A 218 -9.56 -4.49 -3.72
N LEU A 219 -9.49 -3.15 -3.76
CA LEU A 219 -8.69 -2.40 -4.74
C LEU A 219 -7.42 -1.84 -4.09
N ILE A 220 -6.34 -1.78 -4.86
CA ILE A 220 -5.16 -1.00 -4.51
C ILE A 220 -5.50 0.50 -4.66
N SER A 221 -5.21 1.30 -3.63
CA SER A 221 -5.54 2.74 -3.60
C SER A 221 -4.37 3.56 -3.07
N GLY A 222 -3.28 3.60 -3.83
CA GLY A 222 -2.15 4.49 -3.56
C GLY A 222 -1.17 4.01 -2.48
N SER A 223 -1.32 2.78 -1.97
CA SER A 223 -0.42 2.20 -0.97
C SER A 223 -0.39 0.66 -1.01
N ASP A 224 0.65 0.08 -0.40
CA ASP A 224 0.73 -1.34 -0.14
C ASP A 224 -0.42 -1.80 0.78
N VAL A 225 -0.93 -3.01 0.53
CA VAL A 225 -1.98 -3.63 1.34
C VAL A 225 -1.39 -4.77 2.16
N THR A 226 -1.83 -4.95 3.41
CA THR A 226 -1.46 -6.11 4.23
C THR A 226 -2.71 -6.88 4.62
N VAL A 227 -2.75 -8.18 4.29
CA VAL A 227 -3.80 -9.11 4.68
C VAL A 227 -3.34 -9.96 5.86
N ASN A 228 -4.13 -9.98 6.92
CA ASN A 228 -3.84 -10.82 8.08
C ASN A 228 -4.35 -12.24 7.84
N ILE A 229 -3.53 -13.24 8.16
CA ILE A 229 -3.88 -14.66 8.14
C ILE A 229 -3.67 -15.20 9.54
N VAL A 230 -4.68 -15.89 10.06
CA VAL A 230 -4.67 -16.49 11.37
C VAL A 230 -4.75 -17.99 11.21
N CYS A 231 -3.81 -18.68 11.86
CA CYS A 231 -3.78 -20.13 11.93
C CYS A 231 -4.10 -20.58 13.36
N SER A 232 -4.94 -21.62 13.48
CA SER A 232 -5.24 -22.29 14.73
C SER A 232 -5.14 -23.80 14.55
N ARG A 233 -4.54 -24.48 15.53
CA ARG A 233 -4.51 -25.94 15.59
C ARG A 233 -5.92 -26.46 15.87
N ILE A 234 -6.26 -27.58 15.26
CA ILE A 234 -7.48 -28.32 15.63
C ILE A 234 -7.28 -28.86 17.04
N SER A 235 -8.31 -28.81 17.88
CA SER A 235 -8.24 -29.32 19.25
C SER A 235 -9.15 -30.52 19.41
N TYR A 236 -8.69 -31.51 20.17
CA TYR A 236 -9.39 -32.78 20.40
C TYR A 236 -9.72 -32.94 21.88
N ALA A 237 -10.86 -33.57 22.15
CA ALA A 237 -11.19 -34.00 23.50
C ALA A 237 -10.44 -35.30 23.81
N VAL A 238 -9.92 -35.41 25.03
CA VAL A 238 -9.33 -36.66 25.53
C VAL A 238 -10.41 -37.41 26.29
N SER A 239 -10.59 -38.69 26.02
CA SER A 239 -11.56 -39.53 26.73
C SER A 239 -10.85 -40.68 27.42
N VAL A 240 -11.39 -41.10 28.57
CA VAL A 240 -10.95 -42.29 29.29
C VAL A 240 -12.06 -43.32 29.30
N ASN A 241 -11.69 -44.57 29.05
CA ASN A 241 -12.58 -45.71 29.14
C ASN A 241 -12.27 -46.44 30.44
N VAL A 242 -13.14 -46.31 31.44
CA VAL A 242 -12.99 -46.95 32.74
C VAL A 242 -13.77 -48.26 32.72
N LYS A 243 -13.04 -49.38 32.79
CA LYS A 243 -13.61 -50.72 32.85
C LYS A 243 -13.71 -51.19 34.31
N GLU A 244 -14.70 -52.03 34.59
CA GLU A 244 -14.85 -52.75 35.87
C GLU A 244 -14.91 -51.87 37.12
N LEU A 245 -15.35 -50.60 37.01
CA LEU A 245 -15.48 -49.69 38.16
C LEU A 245 -16.62 -50.15 39.08
N THR A 246 -16.31 -50.46 40.34
CA THR A 246 -17.30 -50.96 41.32
C THR A 246 -17.43 -50.08 42.58
N GLY A 247 -16.46 -49.19 42.81
CA GLY A 247 -16.50 -48.14 43.83
C GLY A 247 -16.83 -46.75 43.27
N ASP A 248 -17.06 -45.80 44.17
CA ASP A 248 -17.40 -44.42 43.86
C ASP A 248 -16.19 -43.49 44.00
N GLY A 249 -16.24 -42.34 43.31
CA GLY A 249 -15.31 -41.23 43.57
C GLY A 249 -13.89 -41.43 43.02
N LEU A 250 -13.69 -42.33 42.06
CA LEU A 250 -12.47 -42.34 41.25
C LEU A 250 -12.31 -40.97 40.57
N VAL A 251 -11.14 -40.36 40.74
CA VAL A 251 -10.79 -39.10 40.09
C VAL A 251 -9.66 -39.37 39.12
N VAL A 252 -9.84 -38.93 37.88
CA VAL A 252 -8.84 -38.98 36.84
C VAL A 252 -8.51 -37.55 36.43
N ARG A 253 -7.24 -37.27 36.16
CA ARG A 253 -6.78 -35.96 35.68
C ARG A 253 -6.07 -36.08 34.34
N ASN A 254 -6.30 -35.11 33.45
CA ASN A 254 -5.50 -34.88 32.27
C ASN A 254 -4.67 -33.60 32.46
N ASN A 255 -3.36 -33.69 32.26
CA ASN A 255 -2.42 -32.56 32.35
C ASN A 255 -2.54 -31.74 33.66
N GLY A 256 -2.88 -32.42 34.77
CA GLY A 256 -2.90 -31.86 36.13
C GLY A 256 -4.15 -31.06 36.52
N GLU A 257 -4.69 -30.23 35.63
CA GLU A 257 -5.81 -29.30 35.92
C GLU A 257 -7.18 -29.84 35.48
N ASP A 258 -7.26 -30.59 34.38
CA ASP A 258 -8.54 -31.12 33.89
C ASP A 258 -8.93 -32.37 34.68
N ARG A 259 -10.12 -32.38 35.28
CA ARG A 259 -10.54 -33.37 36.27
C ARG A 259 -11.85 -34.03 35.86
N LEU A 260 -11.85 -35.35 35.84
CA LEU A 260 -13.04 -36.18 35.76
C LEU A 260 -13.27 -36.90 37.08
N VAL A 261 -14.54 -36.96 37.50
CA VAL A 261 -14.97 -37.77 38.65
C VAL A 261 -15.96 -38.78 38.11
N SER A 262 -15.51 -40.02 37.92
CA SER A 262 -16.37 -41.08 37.40
C SER A 262 -17.37 -41.50 38.47
N LYS A 263 -18.63 -41.66 38.09
CA LYS A 263 -19.66 -42.28 38.93
C LYS A 263 -20.02 -43.63 38.33
N PRO A 264 -20.09 -44.71 39.13
CA PRO A 264 -20.60 -45.98 38.63
C PRO A 264 -22.08 -45.80 38.23
N THR A 265 -22.43 -46.21 37.01
CA THR A 265 -23.81 -46.24 36.53
C THR A 265 -24.53 -47.51 37.00
N TRP A 266 -24.27 -47.93 38.24
CA TRP A 266 -24.66 -49.26 38.72
C TRP A 266 -26.18 -49.40 38.85
N VAL A 267 -26.73 -50.41 38.17
CA VAL A 267 -28.06 -50.97 38.44
C VAL A 267 -27.88 -52.48 38.65
N PRO A 268 -28.16 -53.04 39.84
CA PRO A 268 -28.14 -54.49 40.04
C PRO A 268 -29.23 -55.15 39.18
N PRO A 269 -29.02 -56.34 38.59
CA PRO A 269 -27.92 -57.30 38.78
C PRO A 269 -26.98 -57.47 37.55
N ALA A 270 -26.75 -56.44 36.74
CA ALA A 270 -26.04 -56.57 35.46
C ALA A 270 -24.50 -56.36 35.57
N PRO A 271 -23.70 -56.89 34.61
CA PRO A 271 -22.29 -56.52 34.45
C PRO A 271 -22.15 -55.00 34.35
N VAL A 272 -21.17 -54.41 35.06
CA VAL A 272 -20.94 -52.96 34.97
C VAL A 272 -20.35 -52.65 33.59
N PRO A 273 -21.07 -51.92 32.72
CA PRO A 273 -20.51 -51.55 31.43
C PRO A 273 -19.35 -50.58 31.63
N ALA A 274 -18.41 -50.61 30.69
CA ALA A 274 -17.38 -49.61 30.60
C ALA A 274 -18.00 -48.20 30.54
N VAL A 275 -17.50 -47.29 31.37
CA VAL A 275 -17.91 -45.88 31.34
C VAL A 275 -16.89 -45.10 30.53
N VAL A 276 -17.36 -44.39 29.52
CA VAL A 276 -16.53 -43.46 28.74
C VAL A 276 -16.82 -42.05 29.23
N ASP A 277 -15.85 -41.44 29.91
CA ASP A 277 -15.91 -40.05 30.33
C ASP A 277 -14.91 -39.22 29.51
N THR A 278 -15.30 -37.99 29.19
CA THR A 278 -14.53 -37.10 28.30
C THR A 278 -14.16 -35.82 29.03
N PHE A 279 -12.87 -35.50 29.00
CA PHE A 279 -12.29 -34.28 29.54
C PHE A 279 -12.85 -33.04 28.83
N THR A 280 -12.99 -31.94 29.58
CA THR A 280 -13.62 -30.71 29.05
C THR A 280 -12.61 -29.76 28.39
N ILE A 281 -11.35 -29.82 28.82
CA ILE A 281 -10.26 -29.04 28.25
C ILE A 281 -9.75 -29.78 27.03
N LEU A 282 -9.96 -29.17 25.87
CA LEU A 282 -9.46 -29.70 24.61
C LEU A 282 -7.93 -29.54 24.53
N VAL A 283 -7.27 -30.54 23.97
CA VAL A 283 -5.83 -30.52 23.72
C VAL A 283 -5.61 -30.27 22.23
N ALA A 284 -4.86 -29.22 21.90
CA ALA A 284 -4.51 -28.89 20.52
C ALA A 284 -3.69 -30.01 19.85
N ASP A 285 -3.83 -30.19 18.54
CA ASP A 285 -3.07 -31.16 17.76
C ASP A 285 -1.55 -30.96 17.92
N GLY A 286 -0.80 -32.06 18.00
CA GLY A 286 0.61 -32.07 18.39
C GLY A 286 0.87 -31.74 19.87
N GLY A 287 -0.18 -31.43 20.66
CA GLY A 287 -0.10 -31.31 22.11
C GLY A 287 -0.05 -32.67 22.80
N SER A 288 0.53 -32.71 24.00
CA SER A 288 0.60 -33.90 24.83
C SER A 288 -0.59 -34.00 25.78
N TYR A 289 -1.05 -35.22 26.05
CA TYR A 289 -1.90 -35.53 27.20
C TYR A 289 -1.11 -36.35 28.23
N ASN A 290 -1.50 -36.23 29.50
CA ASN A 290 -0.93 -37.01 30.59
C ASN A 290 -2.03 -37.34 31.61
N ILE A 291 -2.44 -38.60 31.63
CA ILE A 291 -3.49 -39.16 32.47
C ILE A 291 -2.89 -39.64 33.80
N SER A 292 -3.45 -39.15 34.89
CA SER A 292 -3.08 -39.56 36.25
C SER A 292 -4.32 -39.86 37.10
N ILE A 293 -4.16 -40.71 38.10
CA ILE A 293 -5.22 -41.07 39.07
C ILE A 293 -4.83 -40.48 40.43
N PRO A 294 -5.21 -39.22 40.73
CA PRO A 294 -4.93 -38.62 42.04
C PRO A 294 -5.76 -39.25 43.19
N GLN A 295 -6.87 -39.93 42.87
CA GLN A 295 -7.74 -40.53 43.88
C GLN A 295 -8.35 -41.83 43.36
N GLN A 296 -8.10 -42.92 44.08
CA GLN A 296 -8.69 -44.25 43.82
C GLN A 296 -10.17 -44.29 44.26
N PRO A 297 -11.00 -45.17 43.66
CA PRO A 297 -12.38 -45.32 44.10
C PRO A 297 -12.44 -45.84 45.53
N SER A 298 -13.48 -45.47 46.25
CA SER A 298 -13.73 -45.93 47.61
C SER A 298 -15.13 -46.52 47.74
N ARG A 299 -15.22 -47.65 48.44
CA ARG A 299 -16.48 -48.26 48.86
C ARG A 299 -16.24 -49.06 50.14
N PRO A 300 -17.05 -48.89 51.20
CA PRO A 300 -16.89 -49.67 52.42
C PRO A 300 -16.92 -51.18 52.12
N GLY A 301 -15.89 -51.91 52.55
CA GLY A 301 -15.77 -53.36 52.38
C GLY A 301 -15.23 -53.84 51.03
N LEU A 302 -14.80 -52.94 50.12
CA LEU A 302 -14.22 -53.30 48.83
C LEU A 302 -12.87 -52.57 48.63
N ASN A 303 -11.81 -53.32 48.32
CA ASN A 303 -10.51 -52.76 47.98
C ASN A 303 -10.32 -52.82 46.46
N GLN A 304 -10.50 -51.69 45.78
CA GLN A 304 -10.32 -51.57 44.33
C GLN A 304 -9.20 -50.56 44.03
N THR A 305 -8.34 -50.90 43.06
CA THR A 305 -7.31 -50.00 42.54
C THR A 305 -7.37 -49.98 41.02
N CYS A 306 -7.51 -48.79 40.45
CA CYS A 306 -7.43 -48.53 39.02
C CYS A 306 -5.99 -48.14 38.64
N SER A 307 -5.55 -48.56 37.45
CA SER A 307 -4.28 -48.17 36.86
C SER A 307 -4.49 -47.63 35.44
N VAL A 308 -3.52 -46.90 34.90
CA VAL A 308 -3.59 -46.31 33.56
C VAL A 308 -2.72 -47.13 32.61
N GLU A 309 -3.32 -47.73 31.59
CA GLU A 309 -2.60 -48.55 30.60
C GLU A 309 -1.82 -47.72 29.57
N ALA A 310 -2.25 -46.48 29.29
CA ALA A 310 -1.57 -45.55 28.36
C ALA A 310 -1.51 -44.13 28.97
N PRO A 311 -0.55 -43.86 29.87
CA PRO A 311 -0.57 -42.65 30.69
C PRO A 311 -0.28 -41.37 29.91
N SER A 312 0.47 -41.41 28.81
CA SER A 312 0.76 -40.20 28.03
C SER A 312 1.08 -40.50 26.57
N SER A 313 0.69 -39.58 25.68
CA SER A 313 1.09 -39.55 24.27
C SER A 313 0.82 -38.16 23.67
N ALA A 314 1.19 -37.96 22.41
CA ALA A 314 0.84 -36.78 21.62
C ALA A 314 -0.43 -37.03 20.80
N ILE A 315 -1.30 -36.03 20.72
CA ILE A 315 -2.49 -36.07 19.87
C ILE A 315 -2.09 -35.75 18.42
N GLY A 316 -2.63 -36.50 17.45
CA GLY A 316 -2.42 -36.26 16.02
C GLY A 316 -1.32 -37.11 15.36
N PHE A 317 -0.59 -37.93 16.11
CA PHE A 317 0.37 -38.89 15.55
C PHE A 317 -0.30 -40.22 15.22
N VAL A 318 -0.93 -40.31 14.04
CA VAL A 318 -1.24 -41.61 13.42
C VAL A 318 -0.82 -41.57 11.95
N TRP A 319 0.41 -41.99 11.66
CA TRP A 319 0.75 -42.65 10.41
C TRP A 319 1.67 -43.83 10.70
N GLY A 320 1.37 -44.94 10.03
CA GLY A 320 1.76 -46.31 10.35
C GLY A 320 3.23 -46.58 10.67
N ALA A 321 3.40 -47.53 11.59
CA ALA A 321 4.35 -48.62 11.44
C ALA A 321 3.59 -49.94 11.67
#